data_AF-A0A0D2EHH8-F1
#
_entry.id   AF-A0A0D2EHH8-F1
#
_cell.length_a   1.000
_cell.length_b   1.000
_cell.length_c   1.000
_cell.angle_alpha   90.00
_cell.angle_beta   90.00
_cell.angle_gamma   90.00
#
_symmetry.space_group_name_H-M   'P 1'
#
loop_
_entity.id
_entity.type
_entity.pdbx_description
1 polymer ?
#
loop_
_entity_poly.entity_id
_entity_poly.type
_entity_poly.pdbx_seq_one_letter_code
_entity_poly.pdbx_strand_id
1 'polypeptide(L)'
;MTPNAELLDNILRKYVDSEGGSAKSLHTAGFIVKDGNGQTLYSNAFGKLSLDDNSAPFTTDSVCFVASLTKLVTAVCSMQLVERGMIGLDDDVGEVVRELSNLEILKGFDDEGKAILVKKTKPITLRWV
;
A
#
# COMPACT_ATOMS: atom_id res chain seq x y z
N MET A 1 -1.16 -15.06 21.96
CA MET A 1 -1.25 -16.33 21.22
C MET A 1 -0.09 -16.34 20.23
N THR A 2 0.80 -17.34 20.30
CA THR A 2 1.93 -17.45 19.38
C THR A 2 1.46 -18.16 18.10
N PRO A 3 1.73 -17.63 16.90
CA PRO A 3 1.40 -18.30 15.65
C PRO A 3 2.15 -19.64 15.54
N ASN A 4 1.51 -20.63 14.91
CA ASN A 4 2.17 -21.89 14.58
C ASN A 4 3.11 -21.67 13.38
N ALA A 5 4.42 -21.61 13.65
CA ALA A 5 5.43 -21.33 12.63
C ALA A 5 5.46 -22.38 11.50
N GLU A 6 5.34 -23.67 11.84
CA GLU A 6 5.32 -24.75 10.84
C GLU A 6 4.12 -24.63 9.91
N LEU A 7 2.95 -24.29 10.46
CA LEU A 7 1.76 -24.05 9.64
C LEU A 7 1.98 -22.89 8.66
N LEU A 8 2.57 -21.78 9.10
CA LEU A 8 2.84 -20.62 8.25
C LEU A 8 3.88 -20.92 7.17
N ASP A 9 4.95 -21.64 7.51
CA ASP A 9 5.94 -22.10 6.54
C ASP A 9 5.30 -23.01 5.48
N ASN A 10 4.45 -23.95 5.90
CA ASN A 10 3.74 -24.84 4.99
C ASN A 10 2.79 -24.08 4.06
N ILE A 11 2.13 -23.02 4.55
CA ILE A 11 1.31 -22.14 3.71
C ILE A 11 2.17 -21.43 2.66
N LEU A 12 3.26 -20.78 3.08
CA LEU A 12 4.13 -20.06 2.13
C LEU A 12 4.72 -21.00 1.08
N ARG A 13 5.30 -22.14 1.49
CA ARG A 13 5.86 -23.13 0.57
C ARG A 13 4.84 -23.69 -0.40
N LYS A 14 3.62 -24.00 0.07
CA LYS A 14 2.55 -24.51 -0.80
C LYS A 14 2.25 -23.58 -1.99
N TYR A 15 2.27 -22.26 -1.77
CA TYR A 15 1.97 -21.30 -2.82
C TYR A 15 3.19 -20.85 -3.62
N VAL A 16 4.39 -20.94 -3.07
CA VAL A 16 5.64 -20.61 -3.77
C VAL A 16 6.18 -21.80 -4.58
N ASP A 17 6.28 -22.98 -3.97
CA ASP A 17 6.91 -24.19 -4.52
C ASP A 17 5.92 -25.08 -5.30
N SER A 18 4.75 -24.56 -5.71
CA SER A 18 3.76 -25.40 -6.41
C SER A 18 4.34 -25.87 -7.76
N GLU A 19 4.66 -27.16 -7.83
CA GLU A 19 5.36 -27.80 -8.95
C GLU A 19 4.70 -27.48 -10.30
N GLY A 20 5.53 -27.12 -11.29
CA GLY A 20 5.14 -27.10 -12.70
C GLY A 20 4.70 -25.75 -13.27
N GLY A 21 4.97 -24.62 -12.62
CA GLY A 21 4.71 -23.30 -13.22
C GLY A 21 3.24 -23.10 -13.62
N SER A 22 2.32 -23.74 -12.90
CA SER A 22 0.90 -23.49 -13.12
C SER A 22 0.62 -22.01 -12.82
N ALA A 23 -0.33 -21.40 -13.54
CA ALA A 23 -0.72 -19.99 -13.39
C ALA A 23 -1.22 -19.58 -11.97
N LYS A 24 -1.12 -20.47 -10.97
CA LYS A 24 -1.58 -20.31 -9.59
C LYS A 24 -0.44 -20.22 -8.56
N SER A 25 0.83 -20.30 -8.96
CA SER A 25 1.99 -20.18 -8.04
C SER A 25 2.44 -18.72 -7.87
N LEU A 26 2.81 -18.34 -6.65
CA LEU A 26 3.47 -17.07 -6.37
C LEU A 26 4.97 -17.23 -6.62
N HIS A 27 5.58 -16.25 -7.27
CA HIS A 27 7.04 -16.26 -7.44
C HIS A 27 7.79 -16.18 -6.10
N THR A 28 7.24 -15.38 -5.19
CA THR A 28 7.79 -15.16 -3.87
C THR A 28 6.71 -14.73 -2.89
N ALA A 29 6.88 -15.06 -1.61
CA ALA A 29 6.03 -14.60 -0.52
C ALA A 29 6.79 -14.60 0.81
N GLY A 30 6.40 -13.73 1.74
CA GLY A 30 6.90 -13.75 3.11
C GLY A 30 5.90 -13.18 4.09
N PHE A 31 5.96 -13.64 5.33
CA PHE A 31 5.18 -13.10 6.44
C PHE A 31 6.09 -12.64 7.57
N ILE A 32 5.73 -11.51 8.17
CA ILE A 32 6.32 -11.00 9.41
C ILE A 32 5.16 -10.75 10.37
N VAL A 33 5.20 -11.38 11.54
CA VAL A 33 4.19 -11.24 12.58
C VAL A 33 4.87 -10.72 13.83
N LYS A 34 4.38 -9.59 14.35
CA LYS A 34 4.83 -8.98 15.60
C LYS A 34 3.67 -8.81 16.57
N ASP A 35 3.94 -8.88 17.86
CA ASP A 35 2.97 -8.52 18.90
C ASP A 35 2.90 -6.98 19.12
N GLY A 36 2.02 -6.55 20.03
CA GLY A 36 1.88 -5.13 20.37
C GLY A 36 3.09 -4.49 21.08
N ASN A 37 4.02 -5.31 21.59
CA ASN A 37 5.28 -4.86 22.18
C ASN A 37 6.42 -4.83 21.15
N GLY A 38 6.15 -5.24 19.90
CA GLY A 38 7.14 -5.32 18.84
C GLY A 38 7.98 -6.60 18.85
N GLN A 39 7.68 -7.59 19.71
CA GLN A 39 8.33 -8.90 19.66
C GLN A 39 7.95 -9.62 18.36
N THR A 40 8.96 -10.03 17.59
CA THR A 40 8.74 -10.87 16.41
C THR A 40 8.33 -12.26 16.85
N LEU A 41 7.12 -12.65 16.45
CA LEU A 41 6.55 -13.97 16.71
C LEU A 41 6.79 -14.94 15.55
N TYR A 42 6.94 -14.41 14.34
CA TYR A 42 7.25 -15.15 13.12
C TYR A 42 7.88 -14.21 12.08
N SER A 43 8.88 -14.68 11.35
CA SER A 43 9.50 -13.95 10.25
C SER A 43 10.14 -14.94 9.29
N ASN A 44 9.50 -15.19 8.15
CA ASN A 44 10.05 -16.05 7.13
C ASN A 44 9.55 -15.67 5.74
N ALA A 45 10.31 -16.08 4.72
CA ALA A 45 10.01 -15.82 3.34
C ALA A 45 10.56 -16.94 2.44
N PHE A 46 9.91 -17.16 1.30
CA PHE A 46 10.25 -18.20 0.34
C PHE A 46 10.15 -17.67 -1.09
N GLY A 47 10.96 -18.24 -1.97
CA GLY A 47 11.01 -17.86 -3.39
C GLY A 47 12.36 -17.26 -3.75
N LYS A 48 12.40 -16.60 -4.90
CA LYS A 48 13.60 -15.96 -5.45
C LYS A 48 13.34 -14.48 -5.72
N LEU A 49 14.40 -13.69 -5.83
CA LEU A 49 14.29 -12.26 -6.17
C LEU A 49 13.91 -12.00 -7.63
N SER A 50 14.22 -12.94 -8.51
CA SER A 50 13.94 -12.86 -9.93
C SER A 50 13.61 -14.23 -10.49
N LEU A 51 13.04 -14.24 -11.70
CA LEU A 51 12.63 -15.45 -12.41
C LEU A 51 13.83 -16.30 -12.89
N ASP A 52 15.07 -15.83 -12.72
CA ASP A 52 16.26 -16.60 -13.06
C ASP A 52 16.46 -17.78 -12.11
N ASP A 53 16.85 -18.93 -12.66
CA ASP A 53 17.03 -20.15 -11.87
C ASP A 53 18.17 -20.04 -10.85
N ASN A 54 19.18 -19.22 -11.11
CA ASN A 54 20.31 -18.93 -10.22
C ASN A 54 20.09 -17.66 -9.39
N SER A 55 18.89 -17.07 -9.41
CA SER A 55 18.56 -15.91 -8.61
C SER A 55 18.75 -16.17 -7.13
N ALA A 56 19.26 -15.16 -6.42
CA ALA A 56 19.33 -15.17 -4.97
C ALA A 56 17.95 -15.37 -4.32
N PRO A 57 17.89 -16.01 -3.13
CA PRO A 57 16.64 -16.25 -2.43
C PRO A 57 15.98 -14.94 -2.01
N PHE A 58 14.65 -14.92 -2.03
CA PHE A 58 13.90 -13.83 -1.43
C PHE A 58 13.86 -13.98 0.09
N THR A 59 14.06 -12.88 0.80
CA THR A 59 14.11 -12.82 2.26
C THR A 59 13.20 -11.72 2.79
N THR A 60 12.95 -11.70 4.11
CA THR A 60 12.16 -10.63 4.75
C THR A 60 12.82 -9.25 4.70
N ASP A 61 14.11 -9.17 4.34
CA ASP A 61 14.86 -7.92 4.18
C ASP A 61 14.98 -7.49 2.71
N SER A 62 14.39 -8.26 1.79
CA SER A 62 14.44 -7.97 0.36
C SER A 62 13.63 -6.72 0.01
N VAL A 63 14.21 -5.85 -0.82
CA VAL A 63 13.54 -4.63 -1.27
C VAL A 63 12.39 -5.00 -2.20
N CYS A 64 11.18 -4.56 -1.84
CA CYS A 64 9.96 -4.84 -2.59
C CYS A 64 9.30 -3.56 -3.05
N PHE A 65 8.64 -3.61 -4.21
CA PHE A 65 7.69 -2.58 -4.58
C PHE A 65 6.40 -2.78 -3.78
N VAL A 66 6.14 -1.89 -2.81
CA VAL A 66 5.02 -2.03 -1.87
C VAL A 66 3.70 -1.41 -2.37
N ALA A 67 3.72 -0.80 -3.56
CA ALA A 67 2.55 -0.21 -4.22
C ALA A 67 1.69 0.65 -3.26
N SER A 68 0.38 0.39 -3.15
CA SER A 68 -0.52 1.20 -2.32
C SER A 68 -0.27 1.10 -0.81
N LEU A 69 0.59 0.20 -0.32
CA LEU A 69 0.98 0.20 1.10
C LEU A 69 1.72 1.49 1.50
N THR A 70 2.28 2.22 0.52
CA THR A 70 2.82 3.57 0.76
C THR A 70 1.80 4.52 1.39
N LYS A 71 0.49 4.33 1.15
CA LYS A 71 -0.58 5.16 1.76
C LYS A 71 -0.53 5.15 3.28
N LEU A 72 -0.14 4.03 3.90
CA LEU A 72 -0.01 3.96 5.36
C LEU A 72 1.10 4.91 5.85
N VAL A 73 2.25 4.89 5.19
CA VAL A 73 3.39 5.78 5.52
C VAL A 73 2.99 7.23 5.29
N THR A 74 2.35 7.54 4.15
CA THR A 74 1.85 8.89 3.85
C THR A 74 0.85 9.37 4.89
N ALA A 75 -0.10 8.54 5.32
CA ALA A 75 -1.07 8.91 6.36
C ALA A 75 -0.38 9.25 7.69
N VAL A 76 0.63 8.49 8.11
CA VAL A 76 1.44 8.80 9.30
C VAL A 76 2.16 10.13 9.14
N CYS A 77 2.82 10.38 8.00
CA CYS A 77 3.47 11.66 7.73
C CYS A 77 2.48 12.83 7.76
N SER A 78 1.28 12.68 7.19
CA SER A 78 0.23 13.70 7.25
C SER A 78 -0.20 13.98 8.69
N MET A 79 -0.40 12.94 9.52
CA MET A 79 -0.74 13.13 10.93
C MET A 79 0.37 13.81 11.73
N GLN A 80 1.65 13.55 11.41
CA GLN A 80 2.77 14.27 12.02
C GLN A 80 2.74 15.77 11.69
N LEU A 81 2.25 16.18 10.51
CA LEU A 81 2.06 17.60 10.17
C LEU A 81 0.90 18.21 10.96
N VAL A 82 -0.17 17.43 11.18
CA VAL A 82 -1.31 17.84 12.03
C VAL A 82 -0.88 18.06 13.47
N GLU A 83 -0.12 17.13 14.04
CA GLU A 83 0.40 17.24 15.41
C GLU A 83 1.31 18.47 15.59
N ARG A 84 2.01 18.89 14.53
CA ARG A 84 2.86 20.09 14.51
C ARG A 84 2.07 21.38 14.28
N GLY A 85 0.75 21.31 14.11
CA GLY A 85 -0.10 22.47 13.82
C GLY A 85 0.16 23.10 12.45
N MET A 86 0.75 22.36 11.51
CA MET A 86 1.04 22.87 10.16
C MET A 86 -0.20 22.85 9.25
N ILE A 87 -1.15 21.96 9.52
CA ILE A 87 -2.46 21.86 8.87
C ILE A 87 -3.43 21.10 9.79
N GLY A 88 -4.69 21.51 9.87
CA GLY A 88 -5.76 20.79 10.55
C GLY A 88 -6.42 19.72 9.68
N LEU A 89 -7.06 18.73 10.30
CA LEU A 89 -7.79 17.68 9.56
C LEU A 89 -8.94 18.24 8.72
N ASP A 90 -9.54 19.35 9.16
CA ASP A 90 -10.72 19.98 8.55
C ASP A 90 -10.38 21.29 7.82
N ASP A 91 -9.09 21.63 7.70
CA ASP A 91 -8.61 22.78 6.94
C ASP A 91 -8.71 22.51 5.43
N ASP A 92 -8.90 23.57 4.63
CA ASP A 92 -8.86 23.47 3.17
C ASP A 92 -7.44 23.13 2.70
N VAL A 93 -7.24 21.94 2.14
CA VAL A 93 -5.93 21.52 1.63
C VAL A 93 -5.49 22.34 0.42
N GLY A 94 -6.41 23.06 -0.23
CA GLY A 94 -6.11 23.96 -1.33
C GLY A 94 -5.15 25.10 -0.96
N GLU A 95 -5.07 25.47 0.32
CA GLU A 95 -4.11 26.47 0.80
C GLU A 95 -2.66 25.96 0.77
N VAL A 96 -2.47 24.64 0.81
CA VAL A 96 -1.15 23.98 0.76
C VAL A 96 -0.86 23.44 -0.64
N VAL A 97 -1.85 22.81 -1.28
CA VAL A 97 -1.75 22.21 -2.62
C VAL A 97 -2.72 22.93 -3.54
N ARG A 98 -2.25 23.99 -4.20
CA ARG A 98 -3.09 24.93 -4.97
C ARG A 98 -3.83 24.29 -6.13
N GLU A 99 -3.32 23.19 -6.66
CA GLU A 99 -3.98 22.39 -7.69
C GLU A 99 -5.34 21.88 -7.21
N LEU A 100 -5.46 21.54 -5.92
CA LEU A 100 -6.72 21.06 -5.32
C LEU A 100 -7.75 22.19 -5.15
N SER A 101 -7.33 23.45 -5.09
CA SER A 101 -8.24 24.61 -5.02
C SER A 101 -9.07 24.77 -6.28
N ASN A 102 -8.45 24.51 -7.43
CA ASN A 102 -9.04 24.75 -8.75
C ASN A 102 -9.62 23.49 -9.41
N LEU A 103 -9.64 22.36 -8.69
CA LEU A 103 -10.24 21.13 -9.21
C LEU A 103 -11.74 21.31 -9.48
N GLU A 104 -12.12 20.94 -10.69
CA GLU A 104 -13.52 20.79 -11.09
C GLU A 104 -13.94 19.33 -11.01
N ILE A 105 -15.24 19.13 -10.80
CA ILE A 105 -15.86 17.81 -10.70
C ILE A 105 -16.31 17.38 -12.10
N LEU A 106 -15.76 16.28 -12.59
CA LEU A 106 -16.24 15.64 -13.81
C LEU A 106 -17.64 15.04 -13.55
N LYS A 107 -18.65 15.50 -14.29
CA LYS A 107 -20.03 15.00 -14.22
C LYS A 107 -20.40 14.02 -15.33
N GLY A 108 -19.64 14.01 -16.40
CA GLY A 108 -19.88 13.14 -17.55
C GLY A 108 -19.26 13.72 -18.81
N PHE A 109 -19.74 13.26 -19.95
CA PHE A 109 -19.36 13.73 -21.28
C PHE A 109 -20.64 14.06 -22.06
N ASP A 110 -20.58 15.08 -22.91
CA ASP A 110 -21.68 15.40 -23.83
C ASP A 110 -21.70 14.46 -25.05
N ASP A 111 -22.66 14.66 -25.95
CA ASP A 111 -22.85 13.83 -27.15
C ASP A 111 -21.65 13.91 -28.12
N GLU A 112 -20.79 14.92 -27.99
CA GLU A 112 -19.57 15.12 -28.76
C GLU A 112 -18.34 14.52 -28.05
N GLY A 113 -18.53 13.89 -26.88
CA GLY A 113 -17.48 13.28 -26.08
C GLY A 113 -16.64 14.27 -25.27
N LYS A 114 -17.07 15.54 -25.15
CA LYS A 114 -16.38 16.56 -24.38
C LYS A 114 -16.79 16.50 -22.90
N ALA A 115 -15.81 16.66 -22.01
CA ALA A 115 -16.03 16.60 -20.57
C ALA A 115 -16.94 17.72 -20.06
N ILE A 116 -17.96 17.35 -19.28
CA ILE A 116 -18.83 18.26 -18.55
C ILE A 116 -18.25 18.44 -17.14
N LEU A 117 -17.65 19.60 -16.88
CA LEU A 117 -17.03 19.95 -15.61
C LEU A 117 -17.92 20.91 -14.81
N VAL A 118 -17.98 20.73 -13.49
CA VAL A 118 -18.68 21.66 -12.58
C VAL A 118 -17.78 22.05 -11.41
N LYS A 119 -17.91 23.29 -10.94
CA LYS A 119 -17.15 23.77 -9.78
C LYS A 119 -17.51 22.99 -8.51
N LYS A 120 -16.50 22.66 -7.71
CA LYS A 120 -16.71 22.15 -6.35
C LYS A 120 -17.39 23.22 -5.49
N THR A 121 -18.29 22.79 -4.59
CA THR A 121 -19.04 23.69 -3.68
C THR A 121 -18.51 23.70 -2.25
N LYS A 122 -17.58 22.79 -1.94
CA LYS A 122 -16.93 22.67 -0.63
C LYS A 122 -15.42 22.56 -0.83
N PRO A 123 -14.61 23.04 0.12
CA PRO A 123 -13.17 22.78 0.13
C PRO A 123 -12.93 21.27 0.25
N ILE A 124 -11.77 20.83 -0.22
CA ILE A 124 -11.30 19.47 0.06
C ILE A 124 -10.53 19.59 1.38
N THR A 125 -10.81 18.74 2.35
CA THR A 125 -10.10 18.77 3.63
C THR A 125 -9.15 17.60 3.75
N LEU A 126 -8.14 17.70 4.62
CA LEU A 126 -7.14 16.65 4.80
C LEU A 126 -7.78 15.32 5.22
N ARG A 127 -8.88 15.37 5.97
CA ARG A 127 -9.67 14.19 6.37
C ARG A 127 -10.21 13.37 5.19
N TRP A 128 -10.39 13.97 4.01
CA TRP A 128 -10.99 13.32 2.83
C TRP A 128 -9.96 12.84 1.80
N VAL A 129 -8.68 13.08 2.04
CA VAL A 129 -7.57 12.75 1.13
C VAL A 129 -6.79 11.55 1.69
#